data_AF-A0A2G5VB03-F1
#
_entry.id   AF-A0A2G5VB03-F1
#
_cell.length_a   1.000
_cell.length_b   1.000
_cell.length_c   1.000
_cell.angle_alpha   90.00
_cell.angle_beta   90.00
_cell.angle_gamma   90.00
#
_symmetry.space_group_name_H-M   'P 1'
#
loop_
_entity.id
_entity.type
_entity.pdbx_description
1 polymer ?
#
loop_
_entity_poly.entity_id
_entity_poly.type
_entity_poly.pdbx_seq_one_letter_code
_entity_poly.pdbx_strand_id
1 'polypeptide(L)'
;MATSDEGNVGKVADTVVLEKMRDLEKLMLAVSAENEKLRNHHEQKFNELADKLQSMEASIQKSNNVSEIDESTVLTNNTKNMSSKPEKKFQLKHVFKDVANFIQYIYHYSNFEEHYNVKWSIAMIRRGNHLGFFIYCNPDAPADKWSIQTKLEYKVVGRVQNEIIRTFDYCYEKAGSWGFIEFQEWEEMKKWYLVDGNLTVEAKVTIIETTGLAKPKIRKFDESQKDISDVILVVWDTKFYVSKMYLAAQSSVFKALLFGNFKESKQSEVTLNGIDPDDFHYFLEVLYGEFVINDLNVEDIALLADMYDTPTALRRCEEFLLKESKKTVEMKLEIATQYNMENLKEKCRSQITTTVVQKKRKVTKKNPLRKLFCF
;
A
#
# COMPACT_ATOMS: atom_id res chain seq x y z
N MET A 1 71.36 13.34 49.55
CA MET A 1 70.71 12.53 48.50
C MET A 1 69.26 12.96 48.39
N ALA A 2 68.92 13.77 47.39
CA ALA A 2 67.56 13.94 46.89
C ALA A 2 67.71 14.57 45.50
N THR A 3 67.62 13.73 44.47
CA THR A 3 67.69 14.10 43.07
C THR A 3 66.29 14.51 42.57
N SER A 4 66.27 15.59 41.81
CA SER A 4 65.15 16.19 41.10
C SER A 4 64.47 15.22 40.12
N ASP A 5 63.14 15.10 40.16
CA ASP A 5 62.37 14.26 39.22
C ASP A 5 60.98 14.86 38.85
N GLU A 6 60.89 16.18 38.70
CA GLU A 6 59.64 16.86 38.27
C GLU A 6 59.63 17.29 36.78
N GLY A 7 60.69 16.96 36.02
CA GLY A 7 60.83 17.39 34.61
C GLY A 7 60.24 16.48 33.53
N ASN A 8 59.76 15.27 33.88
CA ASN A 8 59.50 14.21 32.90
C ASN A 8 58.00 14.00 32.57
N VAL A 9 57.07 14.42 33.45
CA VAL A 9 55.64 14.14 33.28
C VAL A 9 54.94 15.12 32.31
N GLY A 10 55.38 16.39 32.28
CA GLY A 10 54.81 17.41 31.37
C GLY A 10 55.15 17.19 29.90
N LYS A 11 56.37 16.71 29.58
CA LYS A 11 56.80 16.44 28.19
C LYS A 11 56.04 15.28 27.54
N VAL A 12 55.69 14.26 28.31
CA VAL A 12 54.98 13.07 27.80
C VAL A 12 53.52 13.40 27.46
N ALA A 13 52.86 14.23 28.29
CA ALA A 13 51.48 14.65 28.04
C ALA A 13 51.35 15.50 26.77
N ASP A 14 52.25 16.47 26.56
CA ASP A 14 52.25 17.30 25.34
C ASP A 14 52.54 16.49 24.06
N THR A 15 53.41 15.48 24.16
CA THR A 15 53.72 14.61 23.01
C THR A 15 52.52 13.76 22.59
N VAL A 16 51.76 13.24 23.55
CA VAL A 16 50.54 12.44 23.29
C VAL A 16 49.41 13.30 22.71
N VAL A 17 49.28 14.56 23.14
CA VAL A 17 48.28 15.49 22.59
C VAL A 17 48.63 15.86 21.14
N LEU A 18 49.90 16.13 20.85
CA LEU A 18 50.39 16.41 19.50
C LEU A 18 50.19 15.22 18.55
N GLU A 19 50.39 13.99 19.04
CA GLU A 19 50.19 12.78 18.26
C GLU A 19 48.72 12.55 17.92
N LYS A 20 47.81 12.75 18.89
CA LYS A 20 46.36 12.70 18.65
C LYS A 20 45.86 13.79 17.70
N MET A 21 46.41 15.01 17.76
CA MET A 21 46.08 16.07 16.81
C MET A 21 46.49 15.69 15.37
N ARG A 22 47.67 15.08 15.21
CA ARG A 22 48.15 14.61 13.90
C ARG A 22 47.28 13.48 13.33
N ASP A 23 46.79 12.59 14.19
CA ASP A 23 45.88 11.52 13.77
C ASP A 23 44.49 12.06 13.40
N LEU A 24 44.02 13.10 14.10
CA LEU A 24 42.77 13.78 13.75
C LEU A 24 42.87 14.49 12.38
N GLU A 25 43.99 15.13 12.09
CA GLU A 25 44.24 15.74 10.77
C GLU A 25 44.28 14.71 9.65
N LYS A 26 44.93 13.56 9.87
CA LYS A 26 44.91 12.44 8.90
C LYS A 26 43.50 11.90 8.67
N LEU A 27 42.71 11.76 9.74
CA LEU A 27 41.33 11.31 9.65
C LEU A 27 40.48 12.30 8.86
N MET A 28 40.64 13.60 9.09
CA MET A 28 39.93 14.66 8.39
C MET A 28 40.26 14.69 6.89
N LEU A 29 41.53 14.49 6.53
CA LEU A 29 41.96 14.38 5.12
C LEU A 29 41.37 13.14 4.45
N ALA A 30 41.33 12.00 5.15
CA ALA A 30 40.73 10.77 4.62
C ALA A 30 39.22 10.91 4.37
N VAL A 31 38.49 11.50 5.32
CA VAL A 31 37.05 11.79 5.20
C VAL A 31 36.78 12.76 4.05
N SER A 32 37.61 13.80 3.88
CA SER A 32 37.48 14.75 2.78
C SER A 32 37.64 14.06 1.41
N ALA A 33 38.66 13.20 1.28
CA ALA A 33 38.90 12.45 0.05
C ALA A 33 37.78 11.45 -0.27
N GLU A 34 37.16 10.82 0.74
CA GLU A 34 36.04 9.91 0.55
C GLU A 34 34.75 10.64 0.15
N ASN A 35 34.49 11.82 0.74
CA ASN A 35 33.40 12.70 0.33
C ASN A 35 33.54 13.19 -1.11
N GLU A 36 34.77 13.48 -1.55
CA GLU A 36 35.03 13.89 -2.93
C GLU A 36 34.80 12.75 -3.93
N LYS A 37 35.20 11.52 -3.57
CA LYS A 37 34.87 10.31 -4.36
C LYS A 37 33.35 10.09 -4.46
N LEU A 38 32.64 10.25 -3.34
CA LEU A 38 31.18 10.10 -3.31
C LEU A 38 30.48 11.17 -4.17
N ARG A 39 30.94 12.41 -4.09
CA ARG A 39 30.43 13.53 -4.91
C ARG A 39 30.63 13.25 -6.39
N ASN A 40 31.83 12.81 -6.80
CA ASN A 40 32.13 12.48 -8.19
C ASN A 40 31.29 11.28 -8.69
N HIS A 41 31.05 10.28 -7.84
CA HIS A 41 30.18 9.14 -8.18
C HIS A 41 28.71 9.57 -8.38
N HIS A 42 28.22 10.48 -7.54
CA HIS A 42 26.87 11.03 -7.69
C HIS A 42 26.74 11.91 -8.94
N GLU A 43 27.75 12.70 -9.26
CA GLU A 43 27.78 13.53 -10.47
C GLU A 43 27.77 12.66 -11.74
N GLN A 44 28.53 11.56 -11.79
CA GLN A 44 28.47 10.59 -12.88
C GLN A 44 27.07 9.99 -13.04
N LYS A 45 26.44 9.55 -11.95
CA LYS A 45 25.07 9.02 -11.98
C LYS A 45 24.05 10.06 -12.44
N PHE A 46 24.23 11.32 -12.06
CA PHE A 46 23.35 12.41 -12.49
C PHE A 46 23.48 12.68 -13.98
N ASN A 47 24.71 12.70 -14.52
CA ASN A 47 24.95 12.86 -15.95
C ASN A 47 24.39 11.69 -16.77
N GLU A 48 24.55 10.44 -16.31
CA GLU A 48 23.92 9.29 -16.96
C GLU A 48 22.38 9.37 -16.99
N LEU A 49 21.76 9.93 -15.93
CA LEU A 49 20.32 10.14 -15.88
C LEU A 49 19.88 11.25 -16.84
N ALA A 50 20.66 12.34 -16.94
CA ALA A 50 20.40 13.44 -17.86
C ALA A 50 20.47 12.98 -19.32
N ASP A 51 21.47 12.17 -19.68
CA ASP A 51 21.60 11.59 -21.04
C ASP A 51 20.41 10.68 -21.39
N LYS A 52 19.93 9.88 -20.42
CA LYS A 52 18.74 9.03 -20.60
C LYS A 52 17.48 9.88 -20.80
N LEU A 53 17.35 10.98 -20.06
CA LEU A 53 16.24 11.93 -20.20
C LEU A 53 16.24 12.59 -21.58
N GLN A 54 17.39 13.07 -22.06
CA GLN A 54 17.52 13.63 -23.40
C GLN A 54 17.23 12.59 -24.49
N SER A 55 17.65 11.34 -24.29
CA SER A 55 17.34 10.23 -25.21
C SER A 55 15.84 9.93 -25.26
N MET A 56 15.15 9.97 -24.12
CA MET A 56 13.69 9.86 -24.05
C MET A 56 12.98 11.03 -24.73
N GLU A 57 13.41 12.27 -24.48
CA GLU A 57 12.85 13.47 -25.12
C GLU A 57 13.00 13.44 -26.65
N ALA A 58 14.17 13.05 -27.16
CA ALA A 58 14.40 12.89 -28.59
C ALA A 58 13.51 11.78 -29.20
N SER A 59 13.22 10.73 -28.42
CA SER A 59 12.31 9.66 -28.84
C SER A 59 10.85 10.12 -28.89
N ILE A 60 10.44 10.99 -27.96
CA ILE A 60 9.10 11.61 -27.91
C ILE A 60 8.91 12.62 -29.05
N GLN A 61 9.94 13.40 -29.39
CA GLN A 61 9.88 14.33 -30.52
C GLN A 61 9.78 13.61 -31.87
N LYS A 62 10.42 12.45 -32.02
CA LYS A 62 10.30 11.61 -33.23
C LYS A 62 8.90 11.02 -33.42
N SER A 63 8.10 10.84 -32.36
CA SER A 63 6.72 10.37 -32.46
C SER A 63 5.70 11.46 -32.83
N ASN A 64 6.08 12.75 -32.80
CA ASN A 64 5.14 13.87 -33.01
C ASN A 64 5.12 14.45 -34.44
N ASN A 65 5.86 13.87 -35.40
CA ASN A 65 5.81 14.30 -36.81
C ASN A 65 4.79 13.47 -37.64
N VAL A 66 3.52 13.48 -37.22
CA VAL A 66 2.38 13.17 -38.10
C VAL A 66 1.37 14.30 -37.92
N SER A 67 1.30 15.16 -38.93
CA SER A 67 0.35 16.25 -39.05
C SER A 67 -1.00 15.74 -39.57
N GLU A 68 -2.01 15.75 -38.72
CA GLU A 68 -3.40 16.21 -38.94
C GLU A 68 -4.22 15.76 -37.72
N ILE A 69 -4.69 16.74 -36.94
CA ILE A 69 -5.46 16.51 -35.70
C ILE A 69 -6.91 16.22 -36.11
N ASP A 70 -7.30 14.95 -36.04
CA ASP A 70 -8.70 14.54 -35.94
C ASP A 70 -9.04 14.31 -34.46
N GLU A 71 -10.18 14.83 -34.02
CA GLU A 71 -10.58 15.03 -32.63
C GLU A 71 -11.08 13.73 -31.96
N SER A 72 -10.39 12.60 -32.20
CA SER A 72 -10.82 11.24 -31.78
C SER A 72 -9.82 10.47 -30.90
N THR A 73 -8.67 11.05 -30.51
CA THR A 73 -7.59 10.32 -29.81
C THR A 73 -7.45 10.58 -28.30
N VAL A 74 -8.45 11.16 -27.61
CA VAL A 74 -8.39 11.30 -26.14
C VAL A 74 -8.48 9.95 -25.40
N LEU A 75 -8.80 8.85 -26.08
CA LEU A 75 -8.98 7.52 -25.47
C LEU A 75 -7.85 6.50 -25.68
N THR A 76 -6.73 6.83 -26.34
CA THR A 76 -5.76 5.79 -26.76
C THR A 76 -4.29 5.96 -26.36
N ASN A 77 -3.91 6.99 -25.60
CA ASN A 77 -2.50 7.25 -25.31
C ASN A 77 -1.97 6.76 -23.94
N ASN A 78 -2.55 5.71 -23.36
CA ASN A 78 -1.96 4.98 -22.22
C ASN A 78 -1.68 3.50 -22.50
N THR A 79 -1.49 3.10 -23.77
CA THR A 79 -1.35 1.68 -24.14
C THR A 79 0.06 1.28 -24.59
N LYS A 80 1.10 1.83 -23.97
CA LYS A 80 2.47 1.31 -24.07
C LYS A 80 3.12 1.21 -22.69
N ASN A 81 2.60 0.30 -21.87
CA ASN A 81 3.31 -0.46 -20.82
C ASN A 81 2.30 -1.29 -20.02
N MET A 82 1.65 -2.29 -20.62
CA MET A 82 0.84 -3.24 -19.86
C MET A 82 0.93 -4.63 -20.46
N SER A 83 1.97 -5.37 -20.04
CA SER A 83 2.05 -6.82 -20.19
C SER A 83 2.26 -7.51 -18.84
N SER A 84 2.09 -6.81 -17.71
CA SER A 84 2.17 -7.41 -16.39
C SER A 84 0.99 -6.95 -15.55
N LYS A 85 0.28 -7.91 -14.95
CA LYS A 85 -0.72 -7.69 -13.90
C LYS A 85 -0.17 -6.68 -12.89
N PRO A 86 -0.96 -5.67 -12.43
CA PRO A 86 -0.48 -4.73 -11.43
C PRO A 86 0.02 -5.50 -10.19
N GLU A 87 1.26 -5.23 -9.79
CA GLU A 87 1.91 -5.92 -8.68
C GLU A 87 1.22 -5.51 -7.36
N LYS A 88 0.57 -6.46 -6.69
CA LYS A 88 -0.11 -6.22 -5.40
C LYS A 88 0.94 -6.11 -4.29
N LYS A 89 1.36 -4.89 -3.96
CA LYS A 89 2.40 -4.63 -2.96
C LYS A 89 2.08 -3.46 -2.04
N PHE A 90 2.48 -3.56 -0.78
CA PHE A 90 2.29 -2.51 0.21
C PHE A 90 3.40 -2.57 1.28
N GLN A 91 3.52 -1.50 2.08
CA GLN A 91 4.50 -1.40 3.15
C GLN A 91 3.81 -1.02 4.46
N LEU A 92 4.01 -1.82 5.49
CA LEU A 92 3.65 -1.52 6.87
C LEU A 92 4.84 -0.82 7.54
N LYS A 93 4.59 0.23 8.31
CA LYS A 93 5.64 0.96 9.04
C LYS A 93 5.19 1.25 10.46
N HIS A 94 6.03 0.93 11.44
CA HIS A 94 5.72 1.17 12.85
C HIS A 94 6.94 1.53 13.69
N VAL A 95 6.71 2.30 14.74
CA VAL A 95 7.70 2.61 15.79
C VAL A 95 7.22 2.02 17.10
N PHE A 96 7.80 0.89 17.50
CA PHE A 96 7.52 0.29 18.79
C PHE A 96 8.21 1.09 19.89
N LYS A 97 7.47 1.38 20.95
CA LYS A 97 7.97 2.17 22.09
C LYS A 97 8.48 1.27 23.19
N ASP A 98 9.51 1.76 23.89
CA ASP A 98 10.05 1.12 25.10
C ASP A 98 10.44 -0.36 24.89
N VAL A 99 11.03 -0.65 23.74
CA VAL A 99 11.33 -2.03 23.29
C VAL A 99 12.35 -2.70 24.19
N ALA A 100 13.28 -1.93 24.77
CA ALA A 100 14.25 -2.44 25.74
C ALA A 100 13.59 -3.16 26.93
N ASN A 101 12.35 -2.78 27.27
CA ASN A 101 11.60 -3.30 28.41
C ASN A 101 10.47 -4.26 28.02
N PHE A 102 10.45 -4.77 26.78
CA PHE A 102 9.50 -5.81 26.39
C PHE A 102 9.58 -7.02 27.33
N ILE A 103 8.40 -7.46 27.77
CA ILE A 103 8.23 -8.64 28.61
C ILE A 103 8.46 -9.88 27.75
N GLN A 104 9.15 -10.87 28.31
CA GLN A 104 9.40 -12.12 27.58
C GLN A 104 8.09 -12.83 27.22
N TYR A 105 8.07 -13.41 26.03
CA TYR A 105 6.98 -14.22 25.49
C TYR A 105 5.65 -13.48 25.29
N ILE A 106 5.64 -12.14 25.33
CA ILE A 106 4.47 -11.32 25.02
C ILE A 106 4.60 -10.73 23.63
N TYR A 107 3.54 -10.88 22.82
CA TYR A 107 3.45 -10.25 21.50
C TYR A 107 3.02 -8.80 21.63
N HIS A 108 3.77 -7.92 20.95
CA HIS A 108 3.46 -6.51 20.77
C HIS A 108 3.11 -6.29 19.30
N TYR A 109 1.94 -5.73 19.03
CA TYR A 109 1.42 -5.54 17.67
C TYR A 109 1.45 -4.08 17.26
N SER A 110 1.71 -3.82 15.98
CA SER A 110 1.41 -2.53 15.36
C SER A 110 -0.10 -2.38 15.18
N ASN A 111 -0.53 -1.19 14.74
CA ASN A 111 -1.89 -1.01 14.23
C ASN A 111 -2.16 -2.02 13.10
N PHE A 112 -3.40 -2.49 13.02
CA PHE A 112 -3.86 -3.28 11.90
C PHE A 112 -4.11 -2.37 10.70
N GLU A 113 -3.62 -2.78 9.55
CA GLU A 113 -3.86 -2.15 8.27
C GLU A 113 -4.57 -3.14 7.34
N GLU A 114 -5.56 -2.66 6.59
CA GLU A 114 -6.28 -3.48 5.61
C GLU A 114 -5.67 -3.25 4.23
N HIS A 115 -5.13 -4.31 3.64
CA HIS A 115 -4.56 -4.31 2.29
C HIS A 115 -5.03 -5.55 1.55
N TYR A 116 -5.61 -5.37 0.37
CA TYR A 116 -6.08 -6.46 -0.50
C TYR A 116 -6.95 -7.48 0.24
N ASN A 117 -7.90 -7.00 1.06
CA ASN A 117 -8.91 -7.81 1.75
C ASN A 117 -8.37 -8.66 2.90
N VAL A 118 -7.21 -8.28 3.41
CA VAL A 118 -6.50 -8.97 4.46
C VAL A 118 -6.07 -7.96 5.50
N LYS A 119 -6.32 -8.27 6.78
CA LYS A 119 -5.80 -7.50 7.91
C LYS A 119 -4.37 -7.91 8.17
N TRP A 120 -3.48 -6.94 8.07
CA TRP A 120 -2.06 -7.09 8.32
C TRP A 120 -1.63 -6.32 9.54
N SER A 121 -0.64 -6.83 10.26
CA SER A 121 0.01 -6.11 11.36
C SER A 121 1.42 -6.66 11.57
N ILE A 122 2.33 -5.81 12.03
CA ILE A 122 3.64 -6.24 12.48
C ILE A 122 3.51 -6.73 13.93
N ALA A 123 4.05 -7.90 14.22
CA ALA A 123 4.13 -8.44 15.57
C ALA A 123 5.59 -8.64 15.99
N MET A 124 5.92 -8.20 17.19
CA MET A 124 7.23 -8.37 17.79
C MET A 124 7.13 -9.07 19.14
N ILE A 125 8.14 -9.86 19.48
CA ILE A 125 8.19 -10.61 20.73
C ILE A 125 9.62 -10.70 21.21
N ARG A 126 9.83 -10.61 22.52
CA ARG A 126 11.11 -10.98 23.13
C ARG A 126 11.09 -12.46 23.50
N ARG A 127 12.03 -13.23 22.97
CA ARG A 127 12.17 -14.66 23.30
C ARG A 127 13.61 -14.95 23.73
N GLY A 128 13.83 -15.10 25.04
CA GLY A 128 15.17 -15.24 25.58
C GLY A 128 16.03 -14.04 25.18
N ASN A 129 17.13 -14.33 24.48
CA ASN A 129 18.11 -13.33 24.03
C ASN A 129 17.89 -12.86 22.58
N HIS A 130 16.69 -13.07 22.04
CA HIS A 130 16.36 -12.68 20.68
C HIS A 130 15.06 -11.88 20.60
N LEU A 131 15.05 -10.97 19.64
CA LEU A 131 13.87 -10.31 19.13
C LEU A 131 13.28 -11.17 18.01
N GLY A 132 12.01 -11.53 18.13
CA GLY A 132 11.20 -12.09 17.06
C GLY A 132 10.46 -10.99 16.30
N PHE A 133 10.35 -11.16 14.98
CA PHE A 133 9.66 -10.22 14.09
C PHE A 133 8.79 -11.02 13.11
N PHE A 134 7.49 -10.80 13.18
CA PHE A 134 6.48 -11.48 12.39
C PHE A 134 5.55 -10.49 11.69
N ILE A 135 4.96 -10.95 10.59
CA ILE A 135 3.87 -10.28 9.88
C ILE A 135 2.63 -11.14 10.10
N TYR A 136 1.64 -10.56 10.76
CA TYR A 136 0.32 -11.13 10.95
C TYR A 136 -0.51 -10.95 9.68
N CYS A 137 -1.25 -11.99 9.32
CA CYS A 137 -2.16 -12.03 8.19
C CYS A 137 -3.49 -12.64 8.65
N ASN A 138 -4.59 -11.92 8.42
CA ASN A 138 -5.93 -12.41 8.70
C ASN A 138 -6.94 -11.89 7.65
N PRO A 139 -7.31 -12.71 6.66
CA PRO A 139 -8.32 -12.33 5.67
C PRO A 139 -9.72 -12.26 6.27
N ASP A 140 -10.58 -11.41 5.71
CA ASP A 140 -12.03 -11.45 5.93
C ASP A 140 -12.67 -12.50 4.99
N ALA A 141 -12.22 -13.75 5.10
CA ALA A 141 -12.64 -14.88 4.27
C ALA A 141 -13.22 -16.02 5.12
N PRO A 142 -14.13 -16.86 4.57
CA PRO A 142 -14.56 -18.07 5.26
C PRO A 142 -13.37 -18.98 5.55
N ALA A 143 -13.36 -19.58 6.74
CA ALA A 143 -12.16 -20.15 7.37
C ALA A 143 -11.55 -21.37 6.65
N ASP A 144 -12.23 -21.95 5.66
CA ASP A 144 -11.97 -23.36 5.37
C ASP A 144 -11.01 -23.61 4.19
N LYS A 145 -10.87 -22.70 3.21
CA LYS A 145 -9.99 -22.90 2.04
C LYS A 145 -9.55 -21.59 1.36
N TRP A 146 -8.54 -20.91 1.94
CA TRP A 146 -7.88 -19.80 1.25
C TRP A 146 -6.36 -19.94 1.33
N SER A 147 -5.67 -19.33 0.37
CA SER A 147 -4.22 -19.16 0.44
C SER A 147 -3.78 -17.79 -0.06
N ILE A 148 -2.71 -17.25 0.51
CA ILE A 148 -2.06 -16.02 0.04
C ILE A 148 -0.57 -16.31 -0.10
N GLN A 149 -0.11 -16.40 -1.34
CA GLN A 149 1.30 -16.54 -1.65
C GLN A 149 1.97 -15.17 -1.62
N THR A 150 3.01 -15.02 -0.80
CA THR A 150 3.66 -13.73 -0.57
C THR A 150 5.19 -13.80 -0.71
N LYS A 151 5.78 -12.66 -1.07
CA LYS A 151 7.17 -12.33 -0.74
C LYS A 151 7.16 -11.28 0.37
N LEU A 152 7.81 -11.59 1.47
CA LEU A 152 7.87 -10.75 2.66
C LEU A 152 9.28 -10.21 2.82
N GLU A 153 9.40 -8.93 3.12
CA GLU A 153 10.65 -8.27 3.46
C GLU A 153 10.48 -7.60 4.82
N TYR A 154 11.35 -7.96 5.76
CA TYR A 154 11.35 -7.51 7.14
C TYR A 154 12.55 -6.61 7.34
N LYS A 155 12.31 -5.36 7.73
CA LYS A 155 13.35 -4.36 7.88
C LYS A 155 13.31 -3.74 9.27
N VAL A 156 14.46 -3.75 9.95
CA VAL A 156 14.69 -3.00 11.19
C VAL A 156 15.63 -1.85 10.88
N VAL A 157 15.23 -0.64 11.26
CA VAL A 157 15.98 0.59 11.00
C VAL A 157 16.61 1.08 12.30
N GLY A 158 17.94 1.09 12.32
CA GLY A 158 18.74 1.54 13.45
C GLY A 158 19.34 2.93 13.29
N ARG A 159 20.37 3.22 14.09
CA ARG A 159 21.10 4.50 14.03
C ARG A 159 21.99 4.53 12.78
N VAL A 160 22.09 5.71 12.13
CA VAL A 160 23.10 6.01 11.10
C VAL A 160 23.23 4.91 10.04
N GLN A 161 22.16 4.66 9.27
CA GLN A 161 22.10 3.69 8.16
C GLN A 161 22.32 2.20 8.52
N ASN A 162 22.37 1.82 9.81
CA ASN A 162 22.30 0.42 10.18
C ASN A 162 20.90 -0.12 9.88
N GLU A 163 20.80 -0.97 8.86
CA GLU A 163 19.55 -1.63 8.48
C GLU A 163 19.77 -3.14 8.44
N ILE A 164 18.84 -3.88 9.04
CA ILE A 164 18.77 -5.32 8.85
C ILE A 164 17.57 -5.59 7.98
N ILE A 165 17.80 -6.26 6.84
CA ILE A 165 16.75 -6.70 5.94
C ILE A 165 16.83 -8.22 5.85
N ARG A 166 15.68 -8.89 6.05
CA ARG A 166 15.53 -10.32 5.75
C ARG A 166 14.31 -10.51 4.87
N THR A 167 14.41 -11.41 3.91
CA THR A 167 13.31 -11.75 3.01
C THR A 167 12.88 -13.20 3.21
N PHE A 168 11.60 -13.47 2.92
CA PHE A 168 11.05 -14.81 3.00
C PHE A 168 9.85 -14.96 2.07
N ASP A 169 9.78 -16.07 1.35
CA ASP A 169 8.61 -16.43 0.54
C ASP A 169 7.71 -17.34 1.40
N TYR A 170 6.44 -16.96 1.58
CA TYR A 170 5.53 -17.70 2.45
C TYR A 170 4.11 -17.75 1.90
N CYS A 171 3.49 -18.92 2.03
CA CYS A 171 2.08 -19.14 1.74
C CYS A 171 1.28 -19.15 3.05
N TYR A 172 0.43 -18.14 3.24
CA TYR A 172 -0.53 -18.17 4.34
C TYR A 172 -1.72 -19.04 3.95
N GLU A 173 -1.99 -20.11 4.71
CA GLU A 173 -3.15 -20.99 4.54
C GLU A 173 -4.12 -20.93 5.73
N LYS A 174 -3.79 -20.11 6.74
CA LYS A 174 -4.60 -19.85 7.93
C LYS A 174 -4.23 -18.51 8.53
N ALA A 175 -5.16 -17.94 9.30
CA ALA A 175 -4.91 -16.67 9.98
C ALA A 175 -3.80 -16.84 11.02
N GLY A 176 -2.83 -15.93 11.02
CA GLY A 176 -1.70 -16.04 11.92
C GLY A 176 -0.50 -15.18 11.54
N SER A 177 0.53 -15.26 12.38
CA SER A 177 1.79 -14.55 12.20
C SER A 177 2.85 -15.48 11.61
N TRP A 178 3.60 -14.98 10.63
CA TRP A 178 4.79 -15.65 10.10
C TRP A 178 5.99 -14.70 10.10
N GLY A 179 7.18 -15.24 10.34
CA GLY A 179 8.41 -14.49 10.39
C GLY A 179 9.51 -15.20 11.17
N PHE A 180 10.45 -14.43 11.69
CA PHE A 180 11.66 -14.95 12.30
C PHE A 180 11.53 -14.95 13.82
N ILE A 181 11.66 -16.13 14.44
CA ILE A 181 11.71 -16.28 15.90
C ILE A 181 12.97 -15.61 16.47
N GLU A 182 14.09 -15.74 15.78
CA GLU A 182 15.39 -15.18 16.14
C GLU A 182 15.84 -14.18 15.07
N PHE A 183 15.09 -13.09 14.91
CA PHE A 183 15.36 -12.09 13.88
C PHE A 183 16.68 -11.35 14.15
N GLN A 184 16.85 -10.90 15.40
CA GLN A 184 18.01 -10.14 15.85
C GLN A 184 18.30 -10.43 17.33
N GLU A 185 19.59 -10.54 17.66
CA GLU A 185 20.05 -10.71 19.06
C GLU A 185 19.72 -9.46 19.88
N TRP A 186 19.25 -9.67 21.11
CA TRP A 186 18.60 -8.65 21.94
C TRP A 186 19.56 -7.55 22.40
N GLU A 187 20.79 -7.90 22.79
CA GLU A 187 21.80 -6.96 23.27
C GLU A 187 22.33 -6.08 22.12
N GLU A 188 22.61 -6.68 20.95
CA GLU A 188 22.99 -5.98 19.73
C GLU A 188 21.85 -5.09 19.21
N MET A 189 20.59 -5.55 19.32
CA MET A 189 19.40 -4.75 19.01
C MET A 189 19.37 -3.47 19.86
N LYS A 190 19.56 -3.59 21.17
CA LYS A 190 19.59 -2.43 22.09
C LYS A 190 20.72 -1.46 21.75
N LYS A 191 21.89 -1.98 21.38
CA LYS A 191 23.10 -1.18 21.15
C LYS A 191 23.02 -0.38 19.84
N TRP A 192 22.60 -1.02 18.76
CA TRP A 192 22.74 -0.45 17.42
C TRP A 192 21.43 0.05 16.79
N TYR A 193 20.29 -0.48 17.25
CA TYR A 193 19.01 -0.28 16.57
C TYR A 193 18.01 0.56 17.36
N LEU A 194 18.11 0.59 18.69
CA LEU A 194 17.23 1.45 19.49
C LEU A 194 17.62 2.92 19.42
N VAL A 195 16.62 3.77 19.16
CA VAL A 195 16.70 5.23 19.23
C VAL A 195 15.78 5.69 20.35
N ASP A 196 16.35 6.21 21.43
CA ASP A 196 15.62 6.62 22.64
C ASP A 196 14.68 5.53 23.20
N GLY A 197 15.15 4.28 23.18
CA GLY A 197 14.40 3.11 23.64
C GLY A 197 13.34 2.59 22.65
N ASN A 198 13.16 3.25 21.51
CA ASN A 198 12.19 2.89 20.48
C ASN A 198 12.85 2.14 19.32
N LEU A 199 12.09 1.28 18.65
CA LEU A 199 12.55 0.54 17.48
C LEU A 199 11.67 0.86 16.28
N THR A 200 12.29 1.30 15.18
CA THR A 200 11.58 1.53 13.91
C THR A 200 11.67 0.28 13.05
N VAL A 201 10.52 -0.17 12.56
CA VAL A 201 10.42 -1.35 11.71
C VAL A 201 9.55 -1.08 10.49
N GLU A 202 9.89 -1.75 9.40
CA GLU A 202 9.18 -1.72 8.14
C GLU A 202 8.97 -3.17 7.67
N ALA A 203 7.81 -3.46 7.12
CA ALA A 203 7.51 -4.74 6.50
C ALA A 203 6.91 -4.49 5.12
N LYS A 204 7.59 -4.95 4.07
CA LYS A 204 7.08 -4.88 2.70
C LYS A 204 6.50 -6.24 2.32
N VAL A 205 5.28 -6.22 1.84
CA VAL A 205 4.52 -7.41 1.45
C VAL A 205 4.21 -7.30 -0.03
N THR A 206 4.64 -8.30 -0.80
CA THR A 206 4.23 -8.50 -2.19
C THR A 206 3.33 -9.73 -2.24
N ILE A 207 2.08 -9.57 -2.64
CA ILE A 207 1.15 -10.67 -2.88
C ILE A 207 1.37 -11.16 -4.32
N ILE A 208 1.79 -12.42 -4.44
CA ILE A 208 2.00 -13.09 -5.72
C ILE A 208 0.66 -13.62 -6.25
N GLU A 209 -0.07 -14.36 -5.41
CA GLU A 209 -1.30 -15.04 -5.77
C GLU A 209 -2.21 -15.18 -4.54
N THR A 210 -3.51 -15.24 -4.78
CA THR A 210 -4.53 -15.48 -3.75
C THR A 210 -5.52 -16.52 -4.24
N THR A 211 -5.85 -17.51 -3.40
CA THR A 211 -6.94 -18.46 -3.65
C THR A 211 -7.99 -18.36 -2.55
N GLY A 212 -9.27 -18.55 -2.88
CA GLY A 212 -10.36 -18.61 -1.90
C GLY A 212 -10.70 -17.30 -1.15
N LEU A 213 -10.03 -16.18 -1.47
CA LEU A 213 -10.33 -14.85 -0.89
C LEU A 213 -11.40 -14.07 -1.66
N ALA A 214 -11.64 -14.44 -2.91
CA ALA A 214 -12.73 -13.92 -3.71
C ALA A 214 -14.07 -14.47 -3.19
N LYS A 215 -15.13 -13.64 -3.12
CA LYS A 215 -16.48 -14.16 -2.94
C LYS A 215 -16.76 -15.18 -4.06
N PRO A 216 -17.52 -16.26 -3.81
CA PRO A 216 -17.91 -17.15 -4.88
C PRO A 216 -18.62 -16.35 -5.98
N LYS A 217 -18.21 -16.55 -7.23
CA LYS A 217 -18.96 -16.10 -8.42
C LYS A 217 -20.28 -16.87 -8.43
N ILE A 218 -21.38 -16.19 -8.16
CA ILE A 218 -22.71 -16.82 -7.99
C ILE A 218 -23.51 -16.87 -9.29
N ARG A 219 -23.13 -16.06 -10.29
CA ARG A 219 -23.68 -16.11 -11.65
C ARG A 219 -22.62 -16.52 -12.65
N LYS A 220 -23.04 -17.29 -13.66
CA LYS A 220 -22.19 -17.68 -14.78
C LYS A 220 -22.38 -16.70 -15.94
N PHE A 221 -21.27 -16.40 -16.61
CA PHE A 221 -21.22 -15.66 -17.87
C PHE A 221 -20.30 -16.37 -18.88
N ASP A 222 -20.03 -17.66 -18.67
CA ASP A 222 -19.19 -18.47 -19.55
C ASP A 222 -19.99 -19.02 -20.76
N GLU A 223 -19.37 -19.87 -21.57
CA GLU A 223 -20.00 -20.43 -22.77
C GLU A 223 -21.29 -21.21 -22.49
N SER A 224 -21.54 -21.63 -21.24
CA SER A 224 -22.83 -22.25 -20.87
C SER A 224 -24.03 -21.30 -20.98
N GLN A 225 -23.82 -19.98 -21.11
CA GLN A 225 -24.88 -18.98 -21.29
C GLN A 225 -25.05 -18.53 -22.75
N LYS A 226 -24.42 -19.22 -23.70
CA LYS A 226 -24.42 -18.84 -25.12
C LYS A 226 -25.80 -18.82 -25.75
N ASP A 227 -26.72 -19.65 -25.30
CA ASP A 227 -28.10 -19.76 -25.79
C ASP A 227 -28.95 -18.52 -25.47
N ILE A 228 -28.61 -17.78 -24.42
CA ILE A 228 -29.31 -16.57 -23.97
C ILE A 228 -28.49 -15.28 -24.16
N SER A 229 -27.39 -15.35 -24.91
CA SER A 229 -26.46 -14.23 -25.13
C SER A 229 -26.41 -13.82 -26.60
N ASP A 230 -26.32 -12.51 -26.85
CA ASP A 230 -26.27 -11.90 -28.19
C ASP A 230 -24.97 -11.09 -28.41
N VAL A 231 -24.08 -11.06 -27.42
CA VAL A 231 -22.71 -10.53 -27.52
C VAL A 231 -21.77 -11.25 -26.57
N ILE A 232 -20.49 -11.31 -26.95
CA ILE A 232 -19.40 -11.75 -26.10
C ILE A 232 -18.52 -10.54 -25.79
N LEU A 233 -18.37 -10.20 -24.52
CA LEU A 233 -17.38 -9.20 -24.07
C LEU A 233 -16.10 -9.92 -23.69
N VAL A 234 -14.97 -9.47 -24.21
CA VAL A 234 -13.66 -10.07 -23.96
C VAL A 234 -12.84 -9.12 -23.10
N VAL A 235 -12.53 -9.53 -21.87
CA VAL A 235 -11.65 -8.80 -20.96
C VAL A 235 -10.39 -9.64 -20.78
N TRP A 236 -9.26 -9.13 -21.27
CA TRP A 236 -8.02 -9.90 -21.42
C TRP A 236 -8.25 -11.21 -22.21
N ASP A 237 -8.12 -12.36 -21.57
CA ASP A 237 -8.34 -13.71 -22.12
C ASP A 237 -9.67 -14.34 -21.66
N THR A 238 -10.48 -13.61 -20.90
CA THR A 238 -11.75 -14.10 -20.36
C THR A 238 -12.94 -13.62 -21.21
N LYS A 239 -13.80 -14.57 -21.59
CA LYS A 239 -15.03 -14.31 -22.37
C LYS A 239 -16.27 -14.26 -21.49
N PHE A 240 -17.06 -13.21 -21.65
CA PHE A 240 -18.33 -12.99 -20.96
C PHE A 240 -19.49 -12.99 -21.96
N TYR A 241 -20.33 -14.02 -21.90
CA TYR A 241 -21.54 -14.19 -22.70
C TYR A 241 -22.69 -13.45 -22.02
N VAL A 242 -23.17 -12.37 -22.65
CA VAL A 242 -24.11 -11.42 -22.05
C VAL A 242 -25.15 -10.91 -23.07
N SER A 243 -26.19 -10.23 -22.57
CA SER A 243 -27.21 -9.58 -23.40
C SER A 243 -26.93 -8.08 -23.64
N LYS A 244 -26.87 -7.66 -24.91
CA LYS A 244 -26.71 -6.28 -25.37
C LYS A 244 -27.82 -5.40 -24.81
N MET A 245 -29.07 -5.82 -24.96
CA MET A 245 -30.22 -5.03 -24.49
C MET A 245 -30.16 -4.83 -22.98
N TYR A 246 -29.76 -5.85 -22.23
CA TYR A 246 -29.65 -5.74 -20.78
C TYR A 246 -28.58 -4.74 -20.35
N LEU A 247 -27.38 -4.84 -20.93
CA LEU A 247 -26.29 -3.90 -20.63
C LEU A 247 -26.64 -2.46 -21.05
N ALA A 248 -27.21 -2.28 -22.25
CA ALA A 248 -27.61 -0.98 -22.76
C ALA A 248 -28.74 -0.32 -21.94
N ALA A 249 -29.59 -1.12 -21.28
CA ALA A 249 -30.61 -0.61 -20.36
C ALA A 249 -30.01 -0.10 -19.05
N GLN A 250 -28.88 -0.65 -18.61
CA GLN A 250 -28.20 -0.26 -17.37
C GLN A 250 -27.13 0.82 -17.57
N SER A 251 -26.58 0.94 -18.78
CA SER A 251 -25.40 1.75 -19.09
C SER A 251 -25.57 2.55 -20.37
N SER A 252 -25.41 3.87 -20.28
CA SER A 252 -25.40 4.73 -21.48
C SER A 252 -24.17 4.45 -22.36
N VAL A 253 -23.03 4.11 -21.74
CA VAL A 253 -21.78 3.75 -22.44
C VAL A 253 -21.95 2.44 -23.20
N PHE A 254 -22.48 1.37 -22.60
CA PHE A 254 -22.75 0.13 -23.33
C PHE A 254 -23.82 0.31 -24.39
N LYS A 255 -24.81 1.18 -24.16
CA LYS A 255 -25.79 1.54 -25.20
C LYS A 255 -25.11 2.17 -26.42
N ALA A 256 -24.22 3.13 -26.20
CA ALA A 256 -23.45 3.76 -27.27
C ALA A 256 -22.50 2.75 -27.96
N LEU A 257 -21.81 1.92 -27.18
CA LEU A 257 -20.85 0.93 -27.69
C LEU A 257 -21.53 -0.16 -28.53
N LEU A 258 -22.65 -0.70 -28.06
CA LEU A 258 -23.30 -1.89 -28.63
C LEU A 258 -24.40 -1.58 -29.65
N PHE A 259 -25.00 -0.39 -29.59
CA PHE A 259 -26.08 0.04 -30.50
C PHE A 259 -25.78 1.34 -31.25
N GLY A 260 -24.65 2.00 -30.97
CA GLY A 260 -24.25 3.22 -31.68
C GLY A 260 -23.57 2.94 -33.02
N ASN A 261 -22.95 4.00 -33.55
CA ASN A 261 -22.34 3.98 -34.89
C ASN A 261 -20.87 3.52 -34.89
N PHE A 262 -20.38 2.97 -33.78
CA PHE A 262 -19.03 2.43 -33.67
C PHE A 262 -18.90 1.07 -34.36
N LYS A 263 -17.67 0.58 -34.58
CA LYS A 263 -17.45 -0.71 -35.26
C LYS A 263 -17.93 -1.88 -34.40
N GLU A 264 -17.81 -1.72 -33.10
CA GLU A 264 -18.14 -2.65 -32.03
C GLU A 264 -19.63 -3.04 -32.05
N SER A 265 -20.53 -2.14 -32.46
CA SER A 265 -21.96 -2.44 -32.53
C SER A 265 -22.31 -3.55 -33.52
N LYS A 266 -21.46 -3.74 -34.55
CA LYS A 266 -21.59 -4.79 -35.57
C LYS A 266 -20.85 -6.08 -35.23
N GLN A 267 -20.08 -6.09 -34.14
CA GLN A 267 -19.30 -7.25 -33.74
C GLN A 267 -20.11 -8.19 -32.83
N SER A 268 -19.81 -9.49 -32.94
CA SER A 268 -20.30 -10.53 -32.03
C SER A 268 -19.39 -10.69 -30.81
N GLU A 269 -18.10 -10.35 -30.93
CA GLU A 269 -17.13 -10.29 -29.84
C GLU A 269 -16.55 -8.87 -29.75
N VAL A 270 -16.60 -8.25 -28.57
CA VAL A 270 -16.12 -6.89 -28.31
C VAL A 270 -15.08 -6.93 -27.20
N THR A 271 -13.87 -6.43 -27.46
CA THR A 271 -12.78 -6.41 -26.48
C THR A 271 -12.83 -5.14 -25.62
N LEU A 272 -12.73 -5.32 -24.31
CA LEU A 272 -12.66 -4.25 -23.33
C LEU A 272 -11.27 -4.25 -22.68
N ASN A 273 -10.63 -3.09 -22.64
CA ASN A 273 -9.26 -2.93 -22.16
C ASN A 273 -9.21 -2.18 -20.81
N GLY A 274 -8.14 -2.39 -20.05
CA GLY A 274 -7.88 -1.65 -18.81
C GLY A 274 -8.67 -2.12 -17.59
N ILE A 275 -9.24 -3.32 -17.63
CA ILE A 275 -10.13 -3.87 -16.59
C ILE A 275 -9.64 -5.25 -16.17
N ASP A 276 -9.71 -5.55 -14.87
CA ASP A 276 -9.46 -6.89 -14.35
C ASP A 276 -10.70 -7.79 -14.60
N PRO A 277 -10.53 -9.01 -15.14
CA PRO A 277 -11.65 -9.91 -15.41
C PRO A 277 -12.50 -10.28 -14.18
N ASP A 278 -11.91 -10.37 -12.98
CA ASP A 278 -12.66 -10.69 -11.77
C ASP A 278 -13.54 -9.50 -11.33
N ASP A 279 -13.00 -8.29 -11.39
CA ASP A 279 -13.74 -7.07 -11.08
C ASP A 279 -14.90 -6.87 -12.06
N PHE A 280 -14.65 -7.13 -13.35
CA PHE A 280 -15.69 -7.09 -14.39
C PHE A 280 -16.79 -8.13 -14.14
N HIS A 281 -16.42 -9.34 -13.68
CA HIS A 281 -17.39 -10.38 -13.34
C HIS A 281 -18.34 -9.90 -12.23
N TYR A 282 -17.81 -9.39 -11.11
CA TYR A 282 -18.66 -8.89 -10.02
C TYR A 282 -19.51 -7.69 -10.43
N PHE A 283 -18.96 -6.81 -11.27
CA PHE A 283 -19.72 -5.71 -11.84
C PHE A 283 -20.90 -6.22 -12.66
N LEU A 284 -20.71 -7.22 -13.52
CA LEU A 284 -21.80 -7.87 -14.24
C LEU A 284 -22.82 -8.48 -13.27
N GLU A 285 -22.39 -9.23 -12.24
CA GLU A 285 -23.30 -9.76 -11.23
C GLU A 285 -24.19 -8.66 -10.62
N VAL A 286 -23.62 -7.50 -10.30
CA VAL A 286 -24.39 -6.34 -9.80
C VAL A 286 -25.36 -5.81 -10.84
N LEU A 287 -24.95 -5.65 -12.10
CA LEU A 287 -25.86 -5.22 -13.17
C LEU A 287 -27.03 -6.17 -13.32
N TYR A 288 -26.78 -7.47 -13.19
CA TYR A 288 -27.74 -8.55 -13.30
C TYR A 288 -28.58 -8.80 -12.04
N GLY A 289 -28.44 -7.94 -11.02
CA GLY A 289 -29.31 -7.93 -9.83
C GLY A 289 -28.76 -8.65 -8.61
N GLU A 290 -27.59 -9.27 -8.69
CA GLU A 290 -27.02 -10.07 -7.61
C GLU A 290 -26.50 -9.22 -6.44
N PHE A 291 -26.56 -9.73 -5.21
CA PHE A 291 -26.13 -9.03 -3.99
C PHE A 291 -24.69 -9.39 -3.59
N VAL A 292 -23.73 -8.99 -4.42
CA VAL A 292 -22.32 -9.40 -4.27
C VAL A 292 -21.40 -8.33 -3.69
N ILE A 293 -21.86 -7.07 -3.65
CA ILE A 293 -21.12 -5.92 -3.10
C ILE A 293 -20.75 -6.17 -1.63
N ASN A 294 -19.52 -5.83 -1.28
CA ASN A 294 -18.98 -5.90 0.08
C ASN A 294 -17.80 -4.91 0.23
N ASP A 295 -17.21 -4.81 1.42
CA ASP A 295 -16.11 -3.86 1.71
C ASP A 295 -14.86 -4.07 0.84
N LEU A 296 -14.74 -5.24 0.22
CA LEU A 296 -13.59 -5.66 -0.58
C LEU A 296 -13.69 -5.22 -2.03
N ASN A 297 -14.89 -5.21 -2.62
CA ASN A 297 -15.09 -4.96 -4.05
C ASN A 297 -15.91 -3.70 -4.35
N VAL A 298 -16.43 -3.01 -3.32
CA VAL A 298 -17.29 -1.84 -3.52
C VAL A 298 -16.59 -0.70 -4.27
N GLU A 299 -15.29 -0.53 -4.06
CA GLU A 299 -14.49 0.50 -4.74
C GLU A 299 -14.27 0.16 -6.22
N ASP A 300 -13.94 -1.10 -6.53
CA ASP A 300 -13.75 -1.58 -7.90
C ASP A 300 -15.06 -1.57 -8.69
N ILE A 301 -16.16 -1.99 -8.05
CA ILE A 301 -17.50 -1.92 -8.65
C ILE A 301 -17.92 -0.46 -8.85
N ALA A 302 -17.63 0.44 -7.90
CA ALA A 302 -17.92 1.87 -8.06
C ALA A 302 -17.10 2.50 -9.20
N LEU A 303 -15.83 2.13 -9.35
CA LEU A 303 -14.97 2.54 -10.46
C LEU A 303 -15.56 2.12 -11.81
N LEU A 304 -15.89 0.83 -11.96
CA LEU A 304 -16.49 0.33 -13.18
C LEU A 304 -17.87 0.95 -13.44
N ALA A 305 -18.62 1.21 -12.37
CA ALA A 305 -19.94 1.80 -12.49
C ALA A 305 -19.91 3.25 -12.94
N ASP A 306 -18.93 4.03 -12.50
CA ASP A 306 -18.64 5.38 -12.98
C ASP A 306 -18.14 5.36 -14.43
N MET A 307 -17.15 4.51 -14.72
CA MET A 307 -16.55 4.39 -16.05
C MET A 307 -17.56 3.98 -17.15
N TYR A 308 -18.49 3.08 -16.82
CA TYR A 308 -19.54 2.63 -17.74
C TYR A 308 -20.85 3.39 -17.59
N ASP A 309 -20.92 4.46 -16.80
CA ASP A 309 -22.13 5.22 -16.51
C ASP A 309 -23.34 4.31 -16.19
N THR A 310 -23.25 3.63 -15.05
CA THR A 310 -24.30 2.73 -14.53
C THR A 310 -24.85 3.24 -13.19
N PRO A 311 -25.77 4.22 -13.19
CA PRO A 311 -26.27 4.85 -11.97
C PRO A 311 -26.90 3.88 -10.97
N THR A 312 -27.50 2.79 -11.44
CA THR A 312 -28.06 1.75 -10.58
C THR A 312 -26.97 1.02 -9.78
N ALA A 313 -25.85 0.67 -10.41
CA ALA A 313 -24.74 0.01 -9.72
C ALA A 313 -24.08 0.96 -8.71
N LEU A 314 -23.83 2.22 -9.08
CA LEU A 314 -23.32 3.25 -8.16
C LEU A 314 -24.24 3.43 -6.95
N ARG A 315 -25.57 3.47 -7.14
CA ARG A 315 -26.54 3.56 -6.04
C ARG A 315 -26.47 2.35 -5.11
N ARG A 316 -26.32 1.14 -5.66
CA ARG A 316 -26.15 -0.09 -4.84
C ARG A 316 -24.85 -0.06 -4.05
N CYS A 317 -23.75 0.46 -4.62
CA CYS A 317 -22.51 0.70 -3.88
C CYS A 317 -22.73 1.70 -2.72
N GLU A 318 -23.40 2.82 -3.00
CA GLU A 318 -23.73 3.84 -1.99
C GLU A 318 -24.58 3.25 -0.85
N GLU A 319 -25.60 2.46 -1.18
CA GLU A 319 -26.46 1.80 -0.19
C GLU A 319 -25.69 0.82 0.70
N PHE A 320 -24.81 0.00 0.11
CA PHE A 320 -23.95 -0.90 0.87
C PHE A 320 -23.05 -0.13 1.83
N LEU A 321 -22.39 0.94 1.35
CA LEU A 321 -21.52 1.79 2.17
C LEU A 321 -22.26 2.44 3.34
N LEU A 322 -23.52 2.82 3.13
CA LEU A 322 -24.37 3.41 4.16
C LEU A 322 -24.84 2.39 5.22
N LYS A 323 -25.23 1.18 4.78
CA LYS A 323 -26.00 0.25 5.62
C LYS A 323 -25.16 -0.88 6.22
N GLU A 324 -24.17 -1.39 5.48
CA GLU A 324 -23.53 -2.68 5.76
C GLU A 324 -22.02 -2.59 5.91
N SER A 325 -21.38 -1.63 5.23
CA SER A 325 -19.93 -1.45 5.24
C SER A 325 -19.35 -1.17 6.63
N LYS A 326 -18.24 -1.83 6.95
CA LYS A 326 -17.43 -1.64 8.16
C LYS A 326 -16.30 -0.62 7.98
N LYS A 327 -16.11 -0.05 6.78
CA LYS A 327 -15.09 0.97 6.51
C LYS A 327 -15.25 2.18 7.45
N THR A 328 -14.15 2.86 7.73
CA THR A 328 -14.15 4.06 8.57
C THR A 328 -14.93 5.20 7.91
N VAL A 329 -15.33 6.20 8.69
CA VAL A 329 -16.07 7.37 8.16
C VAL A 329 -15.20 8.14 7.17
N GLU A 330 -13.89 8.19 7.42
CA GLU A 330 -12.88 8.81 6.57
C GLU A 330 -12.79 8.10 5.20
N MET A 331 -12.63 6.78 5.19
CA MET A 331 -12.60 5.99 3.94
C MET A 331 -13.91 6.11 3.16
N LYS A 332 -15.06 6.02 3.85
CA LYS A 332 -16.37 6.20 3.20
C LYS A 332 -16.50 7.58 2.57
N LEU A 333 -15.97 8.63 3.20
CA LEU A 333 -16.01 9.99 2.67
C LEU A 333 -15.09 10.16 1.45
N GLU A 334 -13.92 9.51 1.44
CA GLU A 334 -13.02 9.49 0.28
C GLU A 334 -13.70 8.85 -0.93
N ILE A 335 -14.24 7.64 -0.76
CA ILE A 335 -15.00 6.92 -1.80
C ILE A 335 -16.18 7.76 -2.29
N ALA A 336 -16.96 8.33 -1.36
CA ALA A 336 -18.12 9.13 -1.71
C ALA A 336 -17.75 10.38 -2.52
N THR A 337 -16.61 11.00 -2.19
CA THR A 337 -16.08 12.16 -2.91
C THR A 337 -15.64 11.77 -4.31
N GLN A 338 -14.90 10.68 -4.44
CA GLN A 338 -14.37 10.19 -5.72
C GLN A 338 -15.48 9.85 -6.72
N TYR A 339 -16.51 9.11 -6.29
CA TYR A 339 -17.60 8.63 -7.17
C TYR A 339 -18.89 9.44 -7.05
N ASN A 340 -18.80 10.66 -6.53
CA ASN A 340 -19.90 11.60 -6.41
C ASN A 340 -21.18 11.08 -5.72
N MET A 341 -21.03 10.29 -4.66
CA MET A 341 -22.13 9.70 -3.89
C MET A 341 -22.65 10.67 -2.82
N GLU A 342 -23.56 11.57 -3.19
CA GLU A 342 -24.00 12.70 -2.35
C GLU A 342 -24.65 12.28 -1.02
N ASN A 343 -25.48 11.24 -0.99
CA ASN A 343 -26.14 10.83 0.26
C ASN A 343 -25.10 10.31 1.26
N LEU A 344 -24.10 9.57 0.78
CA LEU A 344 -22.99 9.11 1.61
C LEU A 344 -22.11 10.27 2.09
N LYS A 345 -21.81 11.26 1.23
CA LYS A 345 -21.07 12.48 1.64
C LYS A 345 -21.78 13.21 2.79
N GLU A 346 -23.08 13.46 2.66
CA GLU A 346 -23.86 14.13 3.70
C GLU A 346 -23.87 13.33 5.00
N LYS A 347 -24.06 12.01 4.90
CA LYS A 347 -24.06 11.13 6.07
C LYS A 347 -22.71 11.14 6.78
N CYS A 348 -21.60 11.03 6.06
CA CYS A 348 -20.25 11.10 6.63
C CYS A 348 -19.98 12.45 7.30
N ARG A 349 -20.33 13.58 6.65
CA ARG A 349 -20.15 14.93 7.22
C ARG A 349 -20.92 15.12 8.54
N SER A 350 -22.14 14.59 8.64
CA SER A 350 -22.95 14.65 9.86
C SER A 350 -22.32 13.90 11.04
N GLN A 351 -21.71 12.74 10.77
CA GLN A 351 -21.03 11.92 11.78
C GLN A 351 -19.73 12.56 12.28
N ILE A 352 -18.95 13.16 11.37
CA ILE A 352 -17.71 13.88 11.72
C ILE A 352 -18.05 15.08 12.63
N THR A 353 -19.05 15.88 12.26
CA THR A 353 -19.49 17.05 13.04
C THR A 353 -19.92 16.64 14.45
N THR A 354 -20.67 15.55 14.59
CA THR A 354 -21.12 15.03 15.88
C THR A 354 -19.95 14.59 16.76
N THR A 355 -18.99 13.86 16.20
CA THR A 355 -17.78 13.41 16.91
C THR A 355 -16.93 14.58 17.41
N VAL A 356 -16.75 15.63 16.59
CA VAL A 356 -15.99 16.83 16.98
C VAL A 356 -16.68 17.57 18.13
N VAL A 357 -18.02 17.73 18.08
CA VAL A 357 -18.79 18.37 19.15
C VAL A 357 -18.70 17.58 20.46
N GLN A 358 -18.77 16.24 20.40
CA GLN A 358 -18.63 15.39 21.58
C GLN A 358 -17.21 15.44 22.18
N LYS A 359 -16.16 15.44 21.35
CA LYS A 359 -14.77 15.60 21.82
C LYS A 359 -14.57 16.96 22.48
N LYS A 360 -15.05 18.07 21.88
CA LYS A 360 -14.99 19.40 22.50
C LYS A 360 -15.70 19.45 23.86
N ARG A 361 -16.89 18.85 23.99
CA ARG A 361 -17.63 18.75 25.27
C ARG A 361 -16.92 17.93 26.35
N LYS A 362 -16.15 16.90 25.98
CA LYS A 362 -15.34 16.12 26.93
C LYS A 362 -14.08 16.88 27.37
N VAL A 363 -13.47 17.67 26.48
CA VAL A 363 -12.30 18.50 26.79
C VAL A 363 -12.69 19.68 27.70
N THR A 364 -13.83 20.33 27.48
CA THR A 364 -14.30 21.44 28.35
C THR A 364 -14.81 20.99 29.73
N LYS A 365 -15.08 19.70 29.95
CA LYS A 365 -15.49 19.17 31.27
C LYS A 365 -14.31 18.83 32.22
N LYS A 366 -13.05 18.96 31.80
CA LYS A 366 -11.89 18.96 32.72
C LYS A 366 -11.62 20.40 33.18
N ASN A 367 -12.36 20.87 34.17
CA ASN A 367 -12.13 22.18 34.79
C ASN A 367 -11.02 22.08 35.87
N PRO A 368 -10.09 23.06 35.96
CA PRO A 368 -8.96 23.06 36.90
C PRO A 368 -9.36 23.72 38.22
N LEU A 369 -10.02 23.01 39.12
CA LEU A 369 -10.25 23.50 40.49
C LEU A 369 -10.22 22.34 41.50
N ARG A 370 -9.02 21.87 41.84
CA ARG A 370 -8.74 21.25 43.14
C ARG A 370 -7.30 21.56 43.55
N LYS A 371 -7.08 22.79 44.01
CA LYS A 371 -6.07 23.12 45.01
C LYS A 371 -6.49 24.44 45.66
N LEU A 372 -7.26 24.34 46.74
CA LEU A 372 -7.21 25.30 47.82
C LEU A 372 -7.63 24.61 49.13
N PHE A 373 -6.73 24.76 50.10
CA PHE A 373 -6.82 24.51 51.55
C PHE A 373 -6.57 23.10 52.11
N CYS A 374 -5.36 22.97 52.66
CA CYS A 374 -4.92 22.38 53.96
C CYS A 374 -3.37 22.48 53.92
N PHE A 375 -2.61 23.23 54.72
CA PHE A 375 -2.78 23.97 55.98
C PHE A 375 -2.22 25.39 55.84
#